data_AF-A0A821NH70-F1
#
_entry.id   AF-A0A821NH70-F1
#
_cell.length_a   1.000
_cell.length_b   1.000
_cell.length_c   1.000
_cell.angle_alpha   90.00
_cell.angle_beta   90.00
_cell.angle_gamma   90.00
#
_symmetry.space_group_name_H-M   'P 1'
#
loop_
_entity.id
_entity.type
_entity.pdbx_description
1 polymer ?
#
loop_
_entity_poly.entity_id
_entity_poly.type
_entity_poly.pdbx_seq_one_letter_code
_entity_poly.pdbx_strand_id
1 'polypeptide(L)' 'MSVSRWAHRATIVPHGYGIIGGGHNSSSELDSLRLYNSSSNTFMPISARMSMARYQHTATY' A
#
# COMPACT_ATOMS: atom_id res chain seq x y z
N MET A 1 -4.52 -9.62 -9.58
CA MET A 1 -3.37 -9.04 -10.29
C MET A 1 -2.43 -8.35 -9.30
N SER A 2 -1.15 -8.74 -9.30
CA SER A 2 -0.11 -8.17 -8.43
C SER A 2 0.59 -7.04 -9.17
N VAL A 3 0.47 -5.80 -8.67
CA VAL A 3 1.15 -4.63 -9.25
C VAL A 3 2.55 -4.54 -8.65
N SER A 4 3.58 -4.57 -9.49
CA SER A 4 4.97 -4.31 -9.06
C SER A 4 5.05 -2.90 -8.50
N ARG A 5 5.65 -2.74 -7.31
CA ARG A 5 5.75 -1.45 -6.63
C ARG A 5 7.06 -1.34 -5.86
N TRP A 6 7.82 -0.28 -6.15
CA TRP A 6 9.06 0.06 -5.45
C TRP A 6 8.86 1.28 -4.56
N ALA A 7 9.66 1.36 -3.50
CA ALA A 7 9.60 2.44 -2.50
C ALA A 7 8.19 2.69 -1.92
N HIS A 8 7.39 1.64 -1.80
CA HIS A 8 6.11 1.66 -1.11
C HIS A 8 6.34 1.50 0.40
N ARG A 9 5.42 2.00 1.23
CA ARG A 9 5.50 1.85 2.68
C ARG A 9 4.30 1.06 3.19
N ALA A 10 4.56 0.21 4.19
CA ALA A 10 3.55 -0.52 4.93
C ALA A 10 3.39 0.10 6.32
N THR A 11 2.16 0.44 6.70
CA THR A 11 1.81 0.87 8.06
C THR A 11 0.97 -0.21 8.72
N ILE A 12 1.32 -0.56 9.96
CA ILE A 12 0.53 -1.51 10.75
C ILE A 12 -0.63 -0.74 11.38
N VAL A 13 -1.83 -1.27 11.20
CA VAL A 13 -3.05 -0.76 11.82
C VAL A 13 -3.37 -1.65 13.02
N PRO A 14 -3.83 -1.09 14.15
CA PRO A 14 -4.34 -1.89 15.27
C PRO A 14 -5.36 -2.93 14.76
N HIS A 15 -5.36 -4.13 15.37
CA HIS A 15 -6.15 -5.32 14.97
C HIS A 15 -5.57 -6.24 13.88
N GLY A 16 -4.25 -6.21 13.61
CA GLY A 16 -3.59 -7.22 12.76
C GLY A 16 -3.72 -6.97 11.26
N TYR A 17 -4.08 -5.75 10.88
CA TYR A 17 -4.10 -5.32 9.49
C TYR A 17 -2.89 -4.45 9.20
N GLY A 18 -2.39 -4.48 7.98
CA GLY A 18 -1.39 -3.55 7.48
C GLY A 18 -1.93 -2.83 6.26
N ILE A 19 -1.73 -1.53 6.13
CA ILE A 19 -2.06 -0.80 4.91
C ILE A 19 -0.75 -0.51 4.18
N ILE A 20 -0.69 -0.92 2.92
CA ILE A 20 0.40 -0.64 2.01
C ILE A 20 -0.09 0.40 1.01
N GLY A 21 0.57 1.55 1.00
CA GLY A 21 0.21 2.67 0.15
C GLY A 21 1.37 3.16 -0.71
N GLY A 22 1.02 3.73 -1.85
CA GLY A 22 1.95 4.46 -2.70
C GLY A 22 3.06 3.61 -3.33
N GLY A 23 4.20 4.25 -3.59
CA GLY A 23 5.31 3.70 -4.36
C GLY A 23 5.22 4.10 -5.84
N HIS A 24 6.11 3.52 -6.65
CA HIS A 24 6.09 3.69 -8.10
C HIS A 24 6.32 2.35 -8.79
N ASN A 25 5.85 2.22 -10.02
CA ASN A 25 6.22 1.13 -10.92
C ASN A 25 7.16 1.68 -12.01
N SER A 26 7.51 0.86 -13.00
CA SER A 26 8.39 1.24 -14.11
C SER A 26 7.86 2.40 -14.99
N SER A 27 6.60 2.80 -14.82
CA SER A 27 5.89 3.72 -15.71
C SER A 27 5.31 4.94 -15.00
N SER A 28 4.97 4.84 -13.71
CA SER A 28 4.35 5.94 -12.95
C SER A 28 4.36 5.68 -11.44
N GLU A 29 4.11 6.75 -10.68
CA GLU A 29 3.74 6.67 -9.28
C GLU A 29 2.39 5.95 -9.12
N LEU A 30 2.24 5.25 -8.00
CA LEU A 30 1.02 4.52 -7.66
C LEU A 30 0.24 5.30 -6.60
N ASP A 31 -1.04 5.53 -6.86
CA ASP A 31 -2.01 6.04 -5.89
C ASP A 31 -2.82 4.92 -5.22
N SER A 32 -2.63 3.68 -5.69
CA SER A 32 -3.33 2.50 -5.20
C SER A 32 -2.85 2.04 -3.84
N LEU A 33 -3.79 1.70 -2.98
CA LEU A 33 -3.54 1.07 -1.69
C LEU A 33 -3.84 -0.43 -1.70
N ARG A 34 -3.22 -1.15 -0.76
CA ARG A 34 -3.44 -2.57 -0.49
C ARG A 34 -3.56 -2.79 1.00
N LEU A 35 -4.53 -3.60 1.41
CA LEU A 35 -4.69 -4.04 2.78
C LEU A 35 -4.04 -5.41 2.92
N TYR A 36 -3.05 -5.52 3.77
CA TYR A 36 -2.53 -6.77 4.29
C TYR A 36 -3.38 -7.22 5.48
N ASN A 37 -3.84 -8.46 5.44
CA ASN A 37 -4.49 -9.10 6.57
C ASN A 37 -3.53 -10.14 7.16
N SER A 38 -3.07 -9.95 8.40
CA SER A 38 -2.13 -10.88 9.02
C SER A 38 -2.78 -12.22 9.40
N SER A 39 -4.10 -12.26 9.61
CA SER A 39 -4.82 -13.49 9.96
C SER A 39 -4.89 -14.47 8.79
N SER A 40 -5.01 -13.97 7.56
CA SER A 40 -5.04 -14.78 6.34
C SER A 40 -3.73 -14.74 5.56
N ASN A 41 -2.74 -13.94 5.98
CA ASN A 41 -1.51 -13.67 5.23
C ASN A 41 -1.76 -13.23 3.77
N THR A 42 -2.87 -12.53 3.52
CA THR A 42 -3.26 -12.11 2.17
C THR A 42 -3.22 -10.60 2.00
N PHE A 43 -2.92 -10.18 0.76
CA PHE A 43 -3.07 -8.79 0.33
C PHE A 43 -4.36 -8.63 -0.45
N MET A 44 -5.26 -7.80 0.06
CA MET A 44 -6.49 -7.41 -0.60
C MET A 44 -6.32 -6.01 -1.23
N PRO A 45 -6.66 -5.83 -2.52
CA PRO A 45 -6.77 -4.49 -3.06
C PRO A 45 -7.91 -3.75 -2.34
N ILE A 46 -7.66 -2.49 -1.99
CA ILE A 46 -8.69 -1.62 -1.42
C ILE A 46 -9.07 -0.57 -2.46
N SER A 47 -10.37 -0.28 -2.55
CA SER A 47 -10.91 0.73 -3.48
C SER A 47 -10.49 2.15 -3.11
N ALA A 48 -10.00 2.35 -1.88
CA ALA A 48 -9.41 3.60 -1.43
C ALA A 48 -8.14 3.91 -2.25
N ARG A 49 -8.00 5.18 -2.66
CA ARG A 49 -6.87 5.70 -3.42
C ARG A 49 -6.32 6.93 -2.71
N MET A 50 -5.02 7.16 -2.82
CA MET A 50 -4.44 8.41 -2.34
C MET A 50 -4.87 9.58 -3.24
N SER A 51 -5.18 10.73 -2.65
CA SER A 51 -5.51 11.94 -3.44
C SER A 51 -4.37 12.39 -4.34
N MET A 52 -3.13 12.06 -3.98
CA MET A 52 -1.93 12.21 -4.80
C MET A 52 -1.09 10.94 -4.66
N ALA A 53 -0.56 10.42 -5.77
CA ALA A 53 0.41 9.34 -5.75
C ALA A 53 1.70 9.82 -5.05
N ARG A 54 2.26 9.00 -4.15
CA ARG A 54 3.48 9.33 -3.40
C ARG A 54 4.41 8.13 -3.37
N TYR A 55 5.68 8.31 -3.66
CA TYR A 55 6.74 7.31 -3.46
C TYR A 55 7.74 7.82 -2.42
N GLN A 56 8.49 6.94 -1.75
CA GLN A 56 9.45 7.30 -0.69
C GLN A 56 8.86 8.13 0.47
N HIS A 57 7.57 7.95 0.77
CA HIS A 57 6.91 8.70 1.84
C HIS A 57 7.01 7.97 3.18
N THR A 58 7.05 8.75 4.26
CA THR A 58 6.90 8.23 5.63
C THR A 58 5.42 8.03 5.92
N ALA A 59 5.04 6.78 6.20
CA ALA A 59 3.71 6.44 6.67
C ALA A 59 3.82 6.13 8.17
N THR A 60 3.17 6.93 9.00
CA THR A 60 3.10 6.78 10.46
C THR A 60 1.80 6.08 10.84
N TYR A 61 1.86 5.30 11.93
CA TYR A 61 0.73 4.56 12.51
C TYR A 61 -0.13 5.44 13.41
#